data_AF-A0A6V8KMN7-F1
#
_entry.id   AF-A0A6V8KMN7-F1
#
_cell.length_a   1.000
_cell.length_b   1.000
_cell.length_c   1.000
_cell.angle_alpha   90.00
_cell.angle_beta   90.00
_cell.angle_gamma   90.00
#
_symmetry.space_group_name_H-M   'P 1'
#
loop_
_entity.id
_entity.type
_entity.pdbx_description
1 polymer ?
#
loop_
_entity_poly.entity_id
_entity_poly.type
_entity_poly.pdbx_seq_one_letter_code
_entity_poly.pdbx_strand_id
1 'polypeptide(L)'
;MLGSLGSRRARGPDEVYARAVPKTVEVTETYAVKQDISHNKSSEPEGEGTGRIEVTVPYDGDKHFSHRAAADVAHALGTRGAAADRRAVIGQLLVAAHDRTSGLPAVMRHHHQAGVIPLTVPVATPDGSLDLTGDRRTCVVTHDYQPLPPHLLPVDLEVRVFDPDSLTDELDAVRQAFDNTGLLANARPRAPQKTSDAINRLRQTARFSSELLLYFSVRVVLPVKANYPALHPVVREMSIQWPTRTSLRSTRLLVENLGPDAREHPFKDGAVRYNPVPRQLEWADVATREVTPSDVRRDEDGTRVFRSAMAMLYIGHPGDLFKEELLEIDAVVEIPGYLMSGLEARLYGATGHRLPDQPELTTKLRLHAKVYPSDIFAMRRFSPYQQFVFDDIMPDEMRINDLVTVLRNAKFSVDKPQAEPDAVHPTWLLKARRSQGPDELELVIAVEGRRIDLDREQILGTSVKIKGRKESGQLKISVLGNLERDHKELTRVMNAVQRELRDRFRFHQLSGK
;
A
#
# COMPACT_ATOMS: atom_id res chain seq x y z
N MET A 1 57.72 -31.60 3.06
CA MET A 1 58.35 -30.28 2.90
C MET A 1 57.43 -29.41 2.05
N LEU A 2 56.61 -28.57 2.69
CA LEU A 2 55.66 -27.67 2.03
C LEU A 2 56.24 -26.26 2.09
N GLY A 3 56.75 -25.78 0.95
CA GLY A 3 57.32 -24.45 0.79
C GLY A 3 56.24 -23.39 0.74
N SER A 4 56.35 -22.40 1.64
CA SER A 4 55.51 -21.22 1.70
C SER A 4 55.67 -20.38 0.41
N LEU A 5 54.58 -20.16 -0.32
CA LEU A 5 54.51 -19.14 -1.37
C LEU A 5 53.75 -17.93 -0.82
N GLY A 6 54.44 -17.15 0.00
CA GLY A 6 54.03 -15.81 0.37
C GLY A 6 54.10 -14.90 -0.86
N SER A 7 52.97 -14.69 -1.52
CA SER A 7 52.79 -13.65 -2.52
C SER A 7 52.95 -12.27 -1.87
N ARG A 8 54.17 -11.71 -1.94
CA ARG A 8 54.41 -10.28 -1.69
C ARG A 8 53.76 -9.50 -2.83
N ARG A 9 52.53 -9.01 -2.62
CA ARG A 9 51.92 -7.99 -3.49
C ARG A 9 52.85 -6.77 -3.56
N ALA A 10 53.07 -6.27 -4.76
CA ALA A 10 53.86 -5.08 -5.02
C ALA A 10 53.29 -3.89 -4.22
N ARG A 11 54.05 -3.43 -3.22
CA ARG A 11 53.75 -2.23 -2.44
C ARG A 11 53.95 -1.02 -3.35
N GLY A 12 52.91 -0.20 -3.55
CA GLY A 12 53.11 1.16 -4.02
C GLY A 12 54.04 1.89 -3.03
N PRO A 13 55.05 2.65 -3.48
CA PRO A 13 56.08 3.21 -2.61
C PRO A 13 55.55 4.23 -1.56
N ASP A 14 54.33 4.77 -1.73
CA ASP A 14 53.84 5.91 -0.93
C ASP A 14 52.62 5.65 -0.03
N GLU A 15 52.03 4.45 -0.03
CA GLU A 15 50.81 4.20 0.76
C GLU A 15 51.14 3.88 2.23
N VAL A 16 50.47 4.59 3.15
CA VAL A 16 50.47 4.32 4.59
C VAL A 16 49.31 3.38 4.89
N TYR A 17 49.54 2.33 5.69
CA TYR A 17 48.49 1.41 6.12
C TYR A 17 48.30 1.54 7.63
N ALA A 18 47.05 1.60 8.08
CA ALA A 18 46.72 1.74 9.49
C ALA A 18 45.65 0.72 9.89
N ARG A 19 45.80 0.09 11.06
CA ARG A 19 44.82 -0.87 11.59
C ARG A 19 43.62 -0.17 12.23
N ALA A 20 42.96 0.67 11.46
CA ALA A 20 41.69 1.30 11.81
C ALA A 20 40.53 0.53 11.17
N VAL A 21 39.34 0.67 11.74
CA VAL A 21 38.10 0.08 11.23
C VAL A 21 37.02 1.16 11.11
N PRO A 22 36.25 1.18 10.02
CA PRO A 22 35.15 2.14 9.89
C PRO A 22 34.07 1.85 10.95
N LYS A 23 33.30 2.89 11.28
CA LYS A 23 32.11 2.76 12.12
C LYS A 23 30.92 2.25 11.30
N THR A 24 30.73 2.82 10.12
CA THR A 24 29.69 2.43 9.18
C THR A 24 30.25 2.41 7.76
N VAL A 25 29.73 1.48 6.96
CA VAL A 25 29.90 1.45 5.51
C VAL A 25 28.52 1.21 4.93
N GLU A 26 27.96 2.21 4.28
CA GLU A 26 26.63 2.16 3.70
C GLU A 26 26.74 2.18 2.18
N VAL A 27 26.02 1.29 1.51
CA VAL A 27 25.87 1.27 0.06
C VAL A 27 24.39 1.44 -0.25
N THR A 28 24.05 2.58 -0.85
CA THR A 28 22.67 2.95 -1.15
C THR A 28 22.48 3.12 -2.65
N GLU A 29 21.44 2.50 -3.19
CA GLU A 29 20.94 2.76 -4.54
C GLU A 29 19.59 3.46 -4.47
N THR A 30 19.38 4.48 -5.29
CA THR A 30 18.11 5.21 -5.40
C THR A 30 17.60 5.17 -6.83
N TYR A 31 16.35 4.75 -7.00
CA TYR A 31 15.63 4.75 -8.27
C TYR A 31 14.37 5.58 -8.11
N ALA A 32 14.07 6.44 -9.09
CA ALA A 32 12.88 7.26 -9.08
C ALA A 32 11.91 6.84 -10.18
N VAL A 33 10.62 6.89 -9.89
CA VAL A 33 9.52 6.63 -10.82
C VAL A 33 8.57 7.80 -10.75
N LYS A 34 8.18 8.29 -11.93
CA LYS A 34 7.10 9.26 -12.05
C LYS A 34 5.85 8.55 -12.53
N GLN A 35 4.72 8.90 -11.93
CA GLN A 35 3.44 8.27 -12.23
C GLN A 35 2.36 9.32 -12.45
N ASP A 36 1.53 9.11 -13.47
CA ASP A 36 0.30 9.84 -13.71
C ASP A 36 -0.88 8.93 -13.39
N ILE A 37 -1.68 9.31 -12.39
CA ILE A 37 -2.89 8.61 -11.96
C ILE A 37 -4.09 9.38 -12.48
N SER A 38 -4.47 9.00 -13.69
CA SER A 38 -5.64 9.46 -14.43
C SER A 38 -6.43 8.24 -14.93
N HIS A 39 -7.45 8.48 -15.76
CA HIS A 39 -8.17 7.40 -16.45
C HIS A 39 -7.24 6.44 -17.22
N ASN A 40 -6.14 6.96 -17.77
CA ASN A 40 -5.11 6.21 -18.48
C ASN A 40 -3.80 6.26 -17.69
N LYS A 41 -3.80 5.57 -16.54
CA LYS A 41 -2.63 5.51 -15.66
C LYS A 41 -1.37 5.18 -16.46
N SER A 42 -0.32 5.98 -16.26
CA SER A 42 0.99 5.79 -16.88
C SER A 42 2.09 5.91 -15.85
N SER A 43 3.21 5.24 -16.10
CA SER A 43 4.35 5.20 -15.18
C SER A 43 5.63 5.10 -15.99
N GLU A 44 6.62 5.89 -15.63
CA GLU A 44 7.91 5.96 -16.31
C GLU A 44 9.05 6.16 -15.29
N PRO A 45 10.27 5.68 -15.58
CA PRO A 45 11.43 5.98 -14.75
C PRO A 45 11.70 7.49 -14.75
N GLU A 46 12.01 8.06 -13.59
CA GLU A 46 12.41 9.46 -13.47
C GLU A 46 13.93 9.56 -13.38
N GLY A 47 14.55 9.88 -14.52
CA GLY A 47 16.01 9.97 -14.63
C GLY A 47 16.73 8.62 -14.50
N GLU A 48 18.04 8.69 -14.30
CA GLU A 48 18.88 7.52 -14.11
C GLU A 48 19.00 7.18 -12.62
N GLY A 49 19.18 5.89 -12.31
CA GLY A 49 19.45 5.46 -10.94
C GLY A 49 20.73 6.10 -10.40
N THR A 50 20.76 6.37 -9.09
CA THR A 50 21.94 6.91 -8.41
C THR A 50 22.40 5.93 -7.33
N GLY A 51 23.72 5.78 -7.18
CA GLY A 51 24.34 4.93 -6.19
C GLY A 51 25.33 5.73 -5.36
N ARG A 52 25.43 5.42 -4.06
CA ARG A 52 26.39 6.04 -3.15
C ARG A 52 26.97 5.01 -2.20
N ILE A 53 28.29 5.00 -2.09
CA ILE A 53 29.02 4.33 -1.02
C ILE A 53 29.47 5.41 -0.04
N GLU A 54 29.08 5.28 1.23
CA GLU A 54 29.48 6.18 2.30
C GLU A 54 30.23 5.39 3.39
N VAL A 55 31.39 5.90 3.79
CA VAL A 55 32.25 5.28 4.79
C VAL A 55 32.54 6.29 5.88
N THR A 56 32.10 6.00 7.12
CA THR A 56 32.32 6.87 8.27
C THR A 56 33.39 6.30 9.20
N VAL A 57 34.39 7.11 9.55
CA VAL A 57 35.52 6.72 10.41
C VAL A 57 35.77 7.78 11.48
N PRO A 58 35.33 7.55 12.73
CA PRO A 58 35.67 8.39 13.87
C PRO A 58 37.16 8.31 14.23
N TYR A 59 37.75 9.44 14.62
CA TYR A 59 39.10 9.53 15.17
C TYR A 59 39.08 9.47 16.70
N ASP A 60 38.66 8.32 17.22
CA ASP A 60 38.25 8.14 18.62
C ASP A 60 39.37 7.69 19.57
N GLY A 61 40.52 7.24 19.05
CA GLY A 61 41.63 6.72 19.86
C GLY A 61 41.39 5.33 20.46
N ASP A 62 40.17 4.81 20.37
CA ASP A 62 39.77 3.55 20.99
C ASP A 62 39.38 2.49 19.95
N LYS A 63 38.14 2.55 19.43
CA LYS A 63 37.55 1.45 18.66
C LYS A 63 37.81 1.55 17.16
N HIS A 64 37.62 2.74 16.57
CA HIS A 64 37.63 2.92 15.13
C HIS A 64 39.00 3.32 14.62
N PHE A 65 39.51 4.47 15.08
CA PHE A 65 40.87 4.90 14.82
C PHE A 65 41.66 4.85 16.12
N SER A 66 41.98 3.62 16.52
CA SER A 66 42.66 3.32 17.78
C SER A 66 44.04 4.01 17.90
N HIS A 67 44.54 4.15 19.13
CA HIS A 67 45.93 4.52 19.39
C HIS A 67 46.94 3.63 18.65
N ARG A 68 46.60 2.35 18.42
CA ARG A 68 47.41 1.43 17.63
C ARG A 68 47.45 1.81 16.15
N ALA A 69 46.32 2.22 15.57
CA ALA A 69 46.26 2.74 14.20
C ALA A 69 47.06 4.05 14.07
N ALA A 70 46.97 4.94 15.06
CA ALA A 70 47.78 6.16 15.11
C ALA A 70 49.29 5.86 15.19
N ALA A 71 49.69 4.84 15.97
CA ALA A 71 51.08 4.39 16.02
C ALA A 71 51.56 3.81 14.68
N ASP A 72 50.70 3.09 13.95
CA ASP A 72 51.02 2.58 12.60
C ASP A 72 51.32 3.74 11.63
N VAL A 73 50.50 4.79 11.69
CA VAL A 73 50.70 6.02 10.92
C VAL A 73 52.00 6.70 11.35
N ALA A 74 52.20 6.96 12.64
CA ALA A 74 53.39 7.65 13.14
C ALA A 74 54.70 6.93 12.73
N HIS A 75 54.71 5.60 12.79
CA HIS A 75 55.84 4.78 12.32
C HIS A 75 56.08 4.94 10.81
N ALA A 76 55.01 4.85 10.00
CA ALA A 76 55.11 5.03 8.55
C ALA A 76 55.55 6.45 8.16
N LEU A 77 55.09 7.47 8.89
CA LEU A 77 55.47 8.86 8.69
C LEU A 77 56.91 9.14 9.10
N GLY A 78 57.40 8.55 10.20
CA GLY A 78 58.78 8.73 10.66
C GLY A 78 59.83 8.15 9.73
N THR A 79 59.47 7.14 8.93
CA THR A 79 60.36 6.52 7.94
C THR A 79 60.34 7.21 6.56
N ARG A 80 59.37 8.10 6.31
CA ARG A 80 59.14 8.74 5.01
C ARG A 80 58.99 10.25 5.21
N GLY A 81 59.95 11.06 4.76
CA GLY A 81 59.99 12.53 4.99
C GLY A 81 58.68 13.29 4.71
N ALA A 82 58.48 14.45 5.32
CA ALA A 82 57.19 15.16 5.38
C ALA A 82 56.65 15.58 3.99
N ALA A 83 55.60 14.90 3.54
CA ALA A 83 54.73 15.38 2.46
C ALA A 83 53.42 15.89 3.07
N ALA A 84 52.94 17.04 2.60
CA ALA A 84 51.63 17.57 2.93
C ALA A 84 50.53 16.70 2.29
N ASP A 85 49.39 16.56 2.98
CA ASP A 85 48.23 15.73 2.58
C ASP A 85 48.51 14.22 2.46
N ARG A 86 48.73 13.57 3.61
CA ARG A 86 48.90 12.11 3.68
C ARG A 86 47.61 11.42 4.04
N ARG A 87 47.36 10.31 3.34
CA ARG A 87 46.22 9.42 3.55
C ARG A 87 46.70 8.04 3.97
N ALA A 88 45.94 7.39 4.85
CA ALA A 88 46.17 6.01 5.24
C ALA A 88 45.08 5.11 4.67
N VAL A 89 45.48 3.96 4.13
CA VAL A 89 44.61 2.85 3.76
C VAL A 89 44.26 2.08 5.03
N ILE A 90 42.98 2.07 5.38
CA ILE A 90 42.47 1.39 6.58
C ILE A 90 41.79 0.05 6.25
N GLY A 91 41.54 -0.20 4.96
CA GLY A 91 40.87 -1.40 4.50
C GLY A 91 40.54 -1.36 3.02
N GLN A 92 39.73 -2.32 2.60
CA GLN A 92 39.29 -2.49 1.23
C GLN A 92 37.83 -2.90 1.21
N LEU A 93 37.06 -2.29 0.32
CA LEU A 93 35.72 -2.70 -0.02
C LEU A 93 35.80 -3.53 -1.31
N LEU A 94 35.51 -4.82 -1.20
CA LEU A 94 35.40 -5.71 -2.36
C LEU A 94 33.97 -5.63 -2.89
N VAL A 95 33.83 -5.28 -4.16
CA VAL A 95 32.57 -5.08 -4.85
C VAL A 95 32.47 -6.05 -6.02
N ALA A 96 31.52 -6.99 -5.93
CA ALA A 96 31.23 -7.96 -6.99
C ALA A 96 29.98 -7.56 -7.77
N ALA A 97 29.85 -8.09 -8.99
CA ALA A 97 28.75 -7.78 -9.92
C ALA A 97 28.62 -6.27 -10.25
N HIS A 98 29.75 -5.55 -10.25
CA HIS A 98 29.78 -4.12 -10.56
C HIS A 98 29.68 -3.80 -12.06
N ASP A 99 29.62 -4.82 -12.92
CA ASP A 99 29.42 -4.67 -14.38
C ASP A 99 28.10 -3.97 -14.73
N ARG A 100 27.14 -3.99 -13.80
CA ARG A 100 25.84 -3.30 -13.92
C ARG A 100 25.84 -1.88 -13.33
N THR A 101 27.02 -1.27 -13.20
CA THR A 101 27.20 0.08 -12.68
C THR A 101 28.20 0.86 -13.51
N SER A 102 28.02 2.17 -13.62
CA SER A 102 28.99 3.13 -14.15
C SER A 102 29.60 3.95 -13.01
N GLY A 103 30.79 4.53 -13.23
CA GLY A 103 31.49 5.37 -12.25
C GLY A 103 32.36 4.59 -11.23
N LEU A 104 31.95 3.41 -10.78
CA LEU A 104 32.74 2.59 -9.85
C LEU A 104 34.15 2.22 -10.36
N PRO A 105 34.39 1.88 -11.64
CA PRO A 105 35.73 1.55 -12.12
C PRO A 105 36.76 2.67 -11.90
N ALA A 106 36.35 3.94 -11.99
CA ALA A 106 37.23 5.08 -11.72
C ALA A 106 37.67 5.14 -10.25
N VAL A 107 36.76 4.77 -9.34
CA VAL A 107 37.01 4.73 -7.88
C VAL A 107 37.92 3.56 -7.51
N MET A 108 37.84 2.44 -8.23
CA MET A 108 38.68 1.25 -8.04
C MET A 108 40.14 1.46 -8.48
N ARG A 109 40.45 2.56 -9.18
CA ARG A 109 41.79 2.90 -9.68
C ARG A 109 42.42 1.72 -10.45
N HIS A 110 43.62 1.28 -10.05
CA HIS A 110 44.35 0.17 -10.66
C HIS A 110 43.74 -1.21 -10.36
N HIS A 111 42.69 -1.29 -9.54
CA HIS A 111 42.09 -2.55 -9.09
C HIS A 111 40.69 -2.81 -9.66
N HIS A 112 40.31 -2.11 -10.73
CA HIS A 112 38.99 -2.27 -11.37
C HIS A 112 38.70 -3.74 -11.78
N GLN A 113 39.66 -4.45 -12.35
CA GLN A 113 39.49 -5.88 -12.72
C GLN A 113 39.25 -6.79 -11.51
N ALA A 114 39.67 -6.37 -10.31
CA ALA A 114 39.50 -7.12 -9.08
C ALA A 114 38.28 -6.66 -8.26
N GLY A 115 37.59 -5.59 -8.69
CA GLY A 115 36.44 -5.03 -7.98
C GLY A 115 36.80 -4.43 -6.62
N VAL A 116 38.01 -3.88 -6.42
CA VAL A 116 38.47 -3.42 -5.10
C VAL A 116 38.50 -1.90 -5.01
N ILE A 117 37.83 -1.35 -3.99
CA ILE A 117 37.88 0.07 -3.62
C ILE A 117 38.71 0.22 -2.34
N PRO A 118 39.88 0.90 -2.37
CA PRO A 118 40.67 1.12 -1.17
C PRO A 118 40.01 2.17 -0.27
N LEU A 119 39.84 1.83 1.02
CA LEU A 119 39.30 2.74 2.02
C LEU A 119 40.41 3.63 2.56
N THR A 120 40.38 4.91 2.20
CA THR A 120 41.47 5.85 2.52
C THR A 120 40.99 7.06 3.31
N VAL A 121 41.62 7.30 4.46
CA VAL A 121 41.30 8.41 5.37
C VAL A 121 42.47 9.38 5.48
N PRO A 122 42.22 10.70 5.63
CA PRO A 122 43.27 11.69 5.83
C PRO A 122 43.92 11.52 7.20
N VAL A 123 45.25 11.48 7.25
CA VAL A 123 46.02 11.34 8.51
C VAL A 123 46.95 12.52 8.79
N ALA A 124 47.06 13.44 7.85
CA ALA A 124 47.70 14.74 8.04
C ALA A 124 46.90 15.80 7.27
N THR A 125 46.91 17.03 7.77
CA THR A 125 46.40 18.20 7.05
C THR A 125 47.55 18.96 6.38
N PRO A 126 47.27 19.81 5.38
CA PRO A 126 48.27 20.74 4.84
C PRO A 126 48.96 21.58 5.93
N ASP A 127 48.25 21.90 7.01
CA ASP A 127 48.71 22.76 8.12
C ASP A 127 49.42 21.99 9.25
N GLY A 128 49.54 20.65 9.17
CA GLY A 128 50.20 19.84 10.20
C GLY A 128 49.52 18.51 10.53
N SER A 129 49.92 17.90 11.65
CA SER A 129 49.39 16.61 12.11
C SER A 129 47.93 16.71 12.52
N LEU A 130 47.13 15.74 12.07
CA LEU A 130 45.75 15.57 12.52
C LEU A 130 45.76 14.98 13.94
N ASP A 131 44.86 15.44 14.81
CA ASP A 131 44.56 14.73 16.06
C ASP A 131 43.72 13.49 15.71
N LEU A 132 44.39 12.35 15.65
CA LEU A 132 43.81 11.07 15.22
C LEU A 132 43.13 10.30 16.36
N THR A 133 43.26 10.75 17.60
CA THR A 133 42.83 9.99 18.78
C THR A 133 42.02 10.81 19.80
N GLY A 134 41.80 12.09 19.55
CA GLY A 134 41.13 12.98 20.51
C GLY A 134 39.61 12.93 20.52
N ASP A 135 38.96 12.06 19.74
CA ASP A 135 37.49 11.92 19.61
C ASP A 135 36.76 13.23 19.28
N ARG A 136 37.41 14.08 18.49
CA ARG A 136 36.87 15.40 18.09
C ARG A 136 36.46 15.46 16.62
N ARG A 137 36.77 14.42 15.85
CA ARG A 137 36.68 14.42 14.40
C ARG A 137 36.18 13.09 13.88
N THR A 138 35.44 13.17 12.78
CA THR A 138 34.96 12.02 12.02
C THR A 138 35.25 12.27 10.55
N CYS A 139 35.87 11.30 9.89
CA CYS A 139 36.02 11.31 8.45
C CYS A 139 34.81 10.64 7.79
N VAL A 140 34.26 11.29 6.77
CA VAL A 140 33.25 10.70 5.87
C VAL A 140 33.85 10.67 4.47
N VAL A 141 33.92 9.48 3.88
CA VAL A 141 34.37 9.27 2.50
C VAL A 141 33.18 8.82 1.68
N THR A 142 32.91 9.52 0.58
CA THR A 142 31.79 9.22 -0.31
C THR A 142 32.28 8.87 -1.72
N HIS A 143 31.63 7.88 -2.32
CA HIS A 143 31.81 7.52 -3.72
C HIS A 143 30.45 7.38 -4.38
N ASP A 144 30.14 8.30 -5.28
CA ASP A 144 28.93 8.24 -6.09
C ASP A 144 29.17 7.36 -7.33
N TYR A 145 28.16 6.59 -7.70
CA TYR A 145 28.13 5.74 -8.86
C TYR A 145 26.72 5.73 -9.45
N GLN A 146 26.55 5.07 -10.59
CA GLN A 146 25.26 5.02 -11.26
C GLN A 146 24.93 3.57 -11.64
N PRO A 147 23.92 2.95 -10.99
CA PRO A 147 23.46 1.63 -11.40
C PRO A 147 22.71 1.71 -12.74
N LEU A 148 22.76 0.62 -13.50
CA LEU A 148 21.93 0.47 -14.70
C LEU A 148 20.44 0.56 -14.34
N PRO A 149 19.61 1.16 -15.22
CA PRO A 149 18.17 1.17 -15.04
C PRO A 149 17.60 -0.26 -14.92
N PRO A 150 16.63 -0.49 -14.02
CA PRO A 150 15.98 -1.80 -13.93
C PRO A 150 15.15 -2.06 -15.19
N HIS A 151 15.04 -3.34 -15.58
CA HIS A 151 14.23 -3.75 -16.73
C HIS A 151 12.72 -3.61 -16.49
N LEU A 152 12.30 -3.62 -15.22
CA LEU A 152 10.92 -3.46 -14.78
C LEU A 152 10.80 -2.20 -13.93
N LEU A 153 9.63 -1.57 -13.95
CA LEU A 153 9.32 -0.48 -13.04
C LEU A 153 9.22 -1.03 -11.60
N PRO A 154 10.05 -0.55 -10.67
CA PRO A 154 10.21 -1.21 -9.38
C PRO A 154 9.13 -0.84 -8.36
N VAL A 155 8.38 0.24 -8.60
CA VAL A 155 7.36 0.75 -7.68
C VAL A 155 6.18 1.33 -8.46
N ASP A 156 4.99 1.16 -7.91
CA ASP A 156 3.73 1.63 -8.46
C ASP A 156 2.78 2.01 -7.31
N LEU A 157 2.09 3.15 -7.42
CA LEU A 157 1.07 3.56 -6.45
C LEU A 157 -0.33 3.33 -6.99
N GLU A 158 -1.18 2.80 -6.13
CA GLU A 158 -2.60 2.72 -6.35
C GLU A 158 -3.30 3.75 -5.46
N VAL A 159 -4.10 4.62 -6.09
CA VAL A 159 -4.98 5.56 -5.40
C VAL A 159 -6.42 5.30 -5.82
N ARG A 160 -7.32 5.17 -4.86
CA ARG A 160 -8.76 5.02 -5.11
C ARG A 160 -9.56 5.96 -4.22
N VAL A 161 -10.74 6.33 -4.68
CA VAL A 161 -11.67 7.18 -3.95
C VAL A 161 -12.92 6.39 -3.62
N PHE A 162 -13.33 6.46 -2.37
CA PHE A 162 -14.53 5.80 -1.88
C PHE A 162 -15.42 6.77 -1.13
N ASP A 163 -16.72 6.50 -1.20
CA ASP A 163 -17.65 7.02 -0.21
C ASP A 163 -17.61 6.17 1.03
N PRO A 164 -17.69 6.77 2.23
CA PRO A 164 -17.87 6.00 3.45
C PRO A 164 -19.11 5.10 3.39
N ASP A 165 -20.12 5.52 2.62
CA ASP A 165 -21.39 4.84 2.47
C ASP A 165 -21.39 3.71 1.44
N SER A 166 -20.33 3.56 0.65
CA SER A 166 -20.16 2.43 -0.26
C SER A 166 -19.98 1.14 0.54
N LEU A 167 -20.84 0.13 0.28
CA LEU A 167 -20.71 -1.21 0.87
C LEU A 167 -19.82 -2.06 -0.05
N THR A 168 -18.51 -2.02 0.17
CA THR A 168 -17.57 -3.01 -0.37
C THR A 168 -17.00 -3.85 0.77
N ASP A 169 -16.62 -5.11 0.52
CA ASP A 169 -16.04 -5.98 1.55
C ASP A 169 -14.80 -5.33 2.22
N GLU A 170 -14.03 -4.56 1.44
CA GLU A 170 -12.91 -3.74 1.91
C GLU A 170 -13.39 -2.61 2.84
N LEU A 171 -14.38 -1.81 2.46
CA LEU A 171 -14.93 -0.73 3.29
C LEU A 171 -15.70 -1.24 4.51
N ASP A 172 -16.25 -2.45 4.45
CA ASP A 172 -16.95 -3.09 5.56
C ASP A 172 -15.99 -3.44 6.72
N ALA A 173 -14.76 -3.84 6.40
CA ALA A 173 -13.72 -4.05 7.40
C ALA A 173 -13.19 -2.71 7.97
N VAL A 174 -13.17 -1.67 7.15
CA VAL A 174 -12.69 -0.33 7.48
C VAL A 174 -13.67 0.41 8.38
N ARG A 175 -14.97 0.37 8.05
CA ARG A 175 -16.05 0.90 8.89
C ARG A 175 -16.09 0.20 10.24
N GLN A 176 -15.96 -1.13 10.28
CA GLN A 176 -15.87 -1.86 11.55
C GLN A 176 -14.68 -1.42 12.41
N ALA A 177 -13.54 -1.06 11.81
CA ALA A 177 -12.41 -0.52 12.55
C ALA A 177 -12.63 0.94 13.03
N PHE A 178 -13.33 1.77 12.25
CA PHE A 178 -13.77 3.10 12.70
C PHE A 178 -14.81 3.03 13.84
N ASP A 179 -15.70 2.05 13.81
CA ASP A 179 -16.71 1.81 14.86
C ASP A 179 -16.04 1.38 16.17
N ASN A 180 -15.07 0.46 16.09
CA ASN A 180 -14.31 -0.03 17.25
C ASN A 180 -13.42 1.04 17.90
N THR A 181 -13.08 2.10 17.17
CA THR A 181 -12.30 3.25 17.69
C THR A 181 -13.18 4.39 18.24
N GLY A 182 -14.51 4.21 18.28
CA GLY A 182 -15.42 5.05 19.07
C GLY A 182 -15.94 6.32 18.40
N LEU A 183 -15.77 6.51 17.09
CA LEU A 183 -16.29 7.68 16.36
C LEU A 183 -17.72 7.48 15.81
N LEU A 184 -18.15 6.23 15.66
CA LEU A 184 -19.54 5.82 15.41
C LEU A 184 -19.99 4.98 16.60
N ALA A 185 -20.21 5.63 17.75
CA ALA A 185 -20.66 4.96 18.95
C ALA A 185 -22.00 4.24 18.69
N ASN A 186 -21.94 2.91 18.46
CA ASN A 186 -22.92 1.87 18.86
C ASN A 186 -22.76 0.48 18.17
N ALA A 187 -21.63 0.10 17.57
CA ALA A 187 -21.45 -1.27 17.04
C ALA A 187 -20.39 -2.05 17.83
N ARG A 188 -20.84 -3.02 18.65
CA ARG A 188 -19.97 -4.04 19.26
C ARG A 188 -19.34 -4.92 18.16
N PRO A 189 -18.15 -5.52 18.40
CA PRO A 189 -17.57 -6.49 17.47
C PRO A 189 -18.53 -7.68 17.34
N ARG A 190 -19.04 -7.93 16.13
CA ARG A 190 -19.94 -9.07 15.85
C ARG A 190 -19.19 -10.16 15.09
N ALA A 191 -19.40 -11.38 15.56
CA ALA A 191 -19.06 -12.65 14.91
C ALA A 191 -19.78 -12.80 13.54
N PRO A 192 -19.58 -13.87 12.75
CA PRO A 192 -19.78 -13.89 11.30
C PRO A 192 -21.13 -13.28 10.87
N GLN A 193 -21.07 -12.40 9.87
CA GLN A 193 -22.18 -11.60 9.33
C GLN A 193 -23.50 -12.40 9.33
N LYS A 194 -24.37 -12.13 10.31
CA LYS A 194 -25.76 -12.60 10.22
C LYS A 194 -26.45 -11.80 9.11
N THR A 195 -27.31 -12.44 8.35
CA THR A 195 -28.09 -11.82 7.27
C THR A 195 -28.84 -10.58 7.77
N SER A 196 -29.32 -10.63 9.02
CA SER A 196 -29.91 -9.51 9.75
C SER A 196 -28.99 -8.29 9.94
N ASP A 197 -27.67 -8.45 10.04
CA ASP A 197 -26.72 -7.33 10.16
C ASP A 197 -26.53 -6.62 8.82
N ALA A 198 -26.40 -7.37 7.72
CA ALA A 198 -26.32 -6.81 6.37
C ALA A 198 -27.59 -6.06 5.99
N ILE A 199 -28.76 -6.61 6.34
CA ILE A 199 -30.07 -5.96 6.13
C ILE A 199 -30.18 -4.67 6.93
N ASN A 200 -29.79 -4.68 8.22
CA ASN A 200 -29.80 -3.46 9.03
C ASN A 200 -28.83 -2.39 8.52
N ARG A 201 -27.69 -2.79 7.93
CA ARG A 201 -26.75 -1.86 7.28
C ARG A 201 -27.34 -1.23 6.02
N LEU A 202 -27.97 -2.02 5.15
CA LEU A 202 -28.68 -1.49 3.98
C LEU A 202 -29.75 -0.44 4.36
N ARG A 203 -30.43 -0.61 5.50
CA ARG A 203 -31.37 0.38 6.03
C ARG A 203 -30.70 1.71 6.45
N GLN A 204 -29.44 1.67 6.89
CA GLN A 204 -28.70 2.85 7.38
C GLN A 204 -28.06 3.67 6.25
N THR A 205 -27.79 3.07 5.09
CA THR A 205 -27.15 3.71 3.93
C THR A 205 -27.95 4.87 3.32
N ALA A 206 -29.18 5.13 3.78
CA ALA A 206 -30.00 6.26 3.35
C ALA A 206 -29.49 7.65 3.83
N ARG A 207 -28.38 7.72 4.58
CA ARG A 207 -27.76 8.98 5.02
C ARG A 207 -26.52 9.25 4.18
N PHE A 208 -26.56 10.28 3.34
CA PHE A 208 -25.37 10.76 2.64
C PHE A 208 -24.43 11.44 3.64
N SER A 209 -23.26 10.83 3.86
CA SER A 209 -22.16 11.50 4.55
C SER A 209 -21.45 12.45 3.57
N SER A 210 -21.08 13.65 4.03
CA SER A 210 -20.32 14.61 3.22
C SER A 210 -18.83 14.30 3.18
N GLU A 211 -18.44 13.07 3.45
CA GLU A 211 -17.09 12.66 3.82
C GLU A 211 -16.48 11.85 2.69
N LEU A 212 -15.16 11.72 2.66
CA LEU A 212 -14.43 11.03 1.61
C LEU A 212 -13.35 10.13 2.18
N LEU A 213 -13.13 8.98 1.55
CA LEU A 213 -12.02 8.09 1.82
C LEU A 213 -11.09 8.04 0.62
N LEU A 214 -9.83 8.43 0.81
CA LEU A 214 -8.75 8.18 -0.13
C LEU A 214 -8.00 6.92 0.29
N TYR A 215 -7.88 5.98 -0.62
CA TYR A 215 -7.17 4.74 -0.43
C TYR A 215 -5.81 4.80 -1.12
N PHE A 216 -4.79 4.31 -0.45
CA PHE A 216 -3.42 4.25 -0.92
C PHE A 216 -2.84 2.85 -0.73
N SER A 217 -2.19 2.33 -1.76
CA SER A 217 -1.41 1.09 -1.71
C SER A 217 -0.20 1.18 -2.62
N VAL A 218 0.99 0.95 -2.08
CA VAL A 218 2.23 0.89 -2.86
C VAL A 218 2.52 -0.57 -3.23
N ARG A 219 2.69 -0.83 -4.51
CA ARG A 219 3.15 -2.11 -5.06
C ARG A 219 4.63 -1.99 -5.40
N VAL A 220 5.43 -2.97 -4.98
CA VAL A 220 6.87 -3.01 -5.21
C VAL A 220 7.21 -4.30 -5.95
N VAL A 221 7.97 -4.20 -7.02
CA VAL A 221 8.37 -5.33 -7.88
C VAL A 221 9.89 -5.40 -7.90
N LEU A 222 10.46 -6.50 -7.38
CA LEU A 222 11.90 -6.63 -7.20
C LEU A 222 12.46 -7.83 -7.99
N PRO A 223 13.54 -7.64 -8.76
CA PRO A 223 14.28 -8.74 -9.37
C PRO A 223 15.19 -9.41 -8.33
N VAL A 224 14.85 -10.62 -7.90
CA VAL A 224 15.51 -11.32 -6.79
C VAL A 224 16.03 -12.69 -7.25
N LYS A 225 17.33 -12.96 -7.00
CA LYS A 225 17.94 -14.26 -7.29
C LYS A 225 17.19 -15.38 -6.55
N ALA A 226 17.13 -16.58 -7.14
CA ALA A 226 16.58 -17.75 -6.46
C ALA A 226 17.27 -17.96 -5.09
N ASN A 227 16.47 -18.26 -4.06
CA ASN A 227 16.93 -18.46 -2.67
C ASN A 227 17.54 -17.23 -1.98
N TYR A 228 17.32 -16.01 -2.48
CA TYR A 228 17.70 -14.81 -1.73
C TYR A 228 16.93 -14.75 -0.40
N PRO A 229 17.54 -14.23 0.69
CA PRO A 229 16.86 -14.03 1.96
C PRO A 229 15.50 -13.31 1.85
N ALA A 230 14.67 -13.46 2.87
CA ALA A 230 13.42 -12.71 2.97
C ALA A 230 13.72 -11.20 2.94
N LEU A 231 13.03 -10.49 2.04
CA LEU A 231 13.11 -9.05 1.96
C LEU A 231 11.94 -8.45 2.72
N HIS A 232 12.16 -7.29 3.32
CA HIS A 232 11.15 -6.56 4.07
C HIS A 232 11.10 -5.10 3.60
N PRO A 233 10.59 -4.83 2.39
CA PRO A 233 10.37 -3.45 1.95
C PRO A 233 9.46 -2.72 2.94
N VAL A 234 9.73 -1.45 3.19
CA VAL A 234 8.88 -0.60 4.03
C VAL A 234 8.68 0.71 3.30
N VAL A 235 7.44 1.19 3.23
CA VAL A 235 7.17 2.56 2.80
C VAL A 235 7.55 3.44 3.98
N ARG A 236 8.75 4.03 3.93
CA ARG A 236 9.29 4.86 5.00
C ARG A 236 8.57 6.17 5.14
N GLU A 237 8.23 6.74 4.00
CA GLU A 237 7.60 8.05 3.94
C GLU A 237 6.57 8.03 2.83
N MET A 238 5.42 8.61 3.13
CA MET A 238 4.39 8.89 2.16
C MET A 238 3.79 10.26 2.48
N SER A 239 3.67 11.10 1.45
CA SER A 239 3.10 12.43 1.59
C SER A 239 2.13 12.73 0.45
N ILE A 240 1.17 13.61 0.72
CA ILE A 240 0.23 14.13 -0.26
C ILE A 240 0.12 15.64 -0.07
N GLN A 241 0.23 16.39 -1.16
CA GLN A 241 -0.08 17.81 -1.17
C GLN A 241 -1.52 18.03 -0.73
N TRP A 242 -1.69 18.94 0.23
CA TRP A 242 -2.93 19.10 0.93
C TRP A 242 -3.43 20.55 0.90
N PRO A 243 -4.66 20.79 0.41
CA PRO A 243 -5.21 22.13 0.38
C PRO A 243 -5.47 22.64 1.82
N THR A 244 -4.89 23.80 2.14
CA THR A 244 -4.82 24.40 3.49
C THR A 244 -6.15 24.74 4.14
N ARG A 245 -7.26 24.73 3.39
CA ARG A 245 -8.60 25.07 3.89
C ARG A 245 -9.36 23.86 4.44
N THR A 246 -8.88 22.65 4.17
CA THR A 246 -9.46 21.41 4.69
C THR A 246 -9.18 21.28 6.18
N SER A 247 -10.22 21.07 7.00
CA SER A 247 -10.05 20.93 8.45
C SER A 247 -9.29 19.64 8.81
N LEU A 248 -8.04 19.80 9.25
CA LEU A 248 -7.21 18.70 9.77
C LEU A 248 -7.87 17.98 10.96
N ARG A 249 -8.74 18.66 11.71
CA ARG A 249 -9.49 18.05 12.83
C ARG A 249 -10.44 16.95 12.36
N SER A 250 -10.83 16.97 11.09
CA SER A 250 -11.72 15.99 10.46
C SER A 250 -10.96 15.00 9.57
N THR A 251 -9.63 14.98 9.66
CA THR A 251 -8.77 14.08 8.89
C THR A 251 -8.22 12.99 9.79
N ARG A 252 -8.32 11.73 9.36
CA ARG A 252 -7.80 10.58 10.09
C ARG A 252 -7.25 9.55 9.12
N LEU A 253 -6.15 8.90 9.48
CA LEU A 253 -5.59 7.80 8.70
C LEU A 253 -5.81 6.48 9.44
N LEU A 254 -6.31 5.50 8.71
CA LEU A 254 -6.28 4.10 9.13
C LEU A 254 -5.30 3.33 8.26
N VAL A 255 -4.53 2.43 8.87
CA VAL A 255 -3.57 1.58 8.17
C VAL A 255 -3.90 0.13 8.47
N GLU A 256 -3.93 -0.71 7.44
CA GLU A 256 -4.12 -2.16 7.59
C GLU A 256 -3.07 -2.72 8.54
N ASN A 257 -3.55 -3.53 9.50
CA ASN A 257 -2.68 -4.23 10.42
C ASN A 257 -2.22 -5.52 9.74
N LEU A 258 -0.92 -5.61 9.45
CA LEU A 258 -0.29 -6.83 8.93
C LEU A 258 0.30 -7.71 10.04
N GLY A 259 0.09 -7.35 11.31
CA GLY A 259 0.60 -8.07 12.47
C GLY A 259 -0.21 -9.31 12.86
N PRO A 260 0.20 -10.02 13.93
CA PRO A 260 -0.50 -11.21 14.41
C PRO A 260 -1.96 -10.94 14.80
N ASP A 261 -2.26 -9.72 15.25
CA ASP A 261 -3.60 -9.30 15.70
C ASP A 261 -4.50 -8.84 14.54
N ALA A 262 -4.07 -8.97 13.28
CA ALA A 262 -4.79 -8.52 12.09
C ALA A 262 -6.22 -9.08 11.97
N ARG A 263 -6.49 -10.25 12.55
CA ARG A 263 -7.83 -10.86 12.52
C ARG A 263 -8.83 -10.15 13.42
N GLU A 264 -8.37 -9.63 14.55
CA GLU A 264 -9.22 -8.97 15.56
C GLU A 264 -9.27 -7.46 15.32
N HIS A 265 -8.13 -6.88 14.92
CA HIS A 265 -7.97 -5.48 14.62
C HIS A 265 -7.35 -5.33 13.22
N PRO A 266 -8.17 -5.43 12.15
CA PRO A 266 -7.68 -5.40 10.77
C PRO A 266 -7.10 -4.04 10.36
N PHE A 267 -7.41 -2.98 11.11
CA PHE A 267 -6.84 -1.66 10.92
C PHE A 267 -6.42 -1.07 12.27
N LYS A 268 -5.42 -0.21 12.22
CA LYS A 268 -4.93 0.60 13.33
C LYS A 268 -4.89 2.07 12.94
N ASP A 269 -4.92 2.95 13.92
CA ASP A 269 -4.73 4.38 13.69
C ASP A 269 -3.32 4.66 13.17
N GLY A 270 -3.27 5.31 12.02
CA GLY A 270 -2.05 5.86 11.46
C GLY A 270 -1.83 7.28 11.96
N ALA A 271 -0.62 7.59 12.40
CA ALA A 271 -0.25 8.95 12.73
C ALA A 271 -0.08 9.76 11.43
N VAL A 272 -0.91 10.79 11.25
CA VAL A 272 -0.75 11.78 10.18
C VAL A 272 -0.17 13.04 10.76
N ARG A 273 0.84 13.59 10.09
CA ARG A 273 1.42 14.89 10.40
C ARG A 273 1.08 15.84 9.27
N TYR A 274 0.76 17.07 9.60
CA TYR A 274 0.64 18.12 8.61
C TYR A 274 1.90 18.97 8.64
N ASN A 275 2.57 19.06 7.50
CA ASN A 275 3.73 19.90 7.31
C ASN A 275 3.30 21.22 6.64
N PRO A 276 3.31 22.36 7.35
CA PRO A 276 2.77 23.61 6.85
C PRO A 276 3.63 24.27 5.77
N VAL A 277 4.91 23.90 5.66
CA VAL A 277 5.85 24.51 4.69
C VAL A 277 5.55 24.03 3.27
N PRO A 278 5.57 22.72 2.96
CA PRO A 278 5.12 22.21 1.67
C PRO A 278 3.59 22.06 1.58
N ARG A 279 2.86 22.27 2.68
CA ARG A 279 1.41 22.03 2.81
C ARG A 279 1.05 20.59 2.49
N GLN A 280 1.70 19.65 3.16
CA GLN A 280 1.53 18.21 2.91
C GLN A 280 1.00 17.49 4.14
N LEU A 281 0.20 16.45 3.92
CA LEU A 281 -0.02 15.42 4.94
C LEU A 281 1.01 14.32 4.74
N GLU A 282 1.62 13.89 5.84
CA GLU A 282 2.72 12.94 5.87
C GLU A 282 2.40 11.79 6.83
N TRP A 283 2.70 10.57 6.42
CA TRP A 283 2.71 9.39 7.28
C TRP A 283 3.89 8.50 6.91
N ALA A 284 4.28 7.63 7.83
CA ALA A 284 5.55 6.91 7.75
C ALA A 284 5.41 5.46 8.20
N ASP A 285 6.43 4.68 7.87
CA ASP A 285 6.65 3.30 8.31
C ASP A 285 5.46 2.36 8.04
N VAL A 286 4.93 2.40 6.82
CA VAL A 286 3.88 1.47 6.37
C VAL A 286 4.53 0.15 5.94
N ALA A 287 4.23 -0.91 6.68
CA ALA A 287 4.73 -2.25 6.43
C ALA A 287 4.25 -2.80 5.08
N THR A 288 5.03 -3.68 4.47
CA THR A 288 4.62 -4.41 3.26
C THR A 288 4.53 -5.91 3.51
N ARG A 289 3.73 -6.61 2.71
CA ARG A 289 3.69 -8.08 2.64
C ARG A 289 4.02 -8.56 1.24
N GLU A 290 4.67 -9.70 1.15
CA GLU A 290 4.86 -10.40 -0.12
C GLU A 290 3.53 -10.95 -0.63
N VAL A 291 3.26 -10.79 -1.93
CA VAL A 291 2.06 -11.29 -2.59
C VAL A 291 2.42 -12.60 -3.29
N THR A 292 1.77 -13.70 -2.90
CA THR A 292 2.01 -15.01 -3.51
C THR A 292 1.54 -15.06 -4.97
N PRO A 293 2.22 -15.79 -5.87
CA PRO A 293 2.08 -15.67 -7.33
C PRO A 293 0.77 -16.19 -7.95
N SER A 294 -0.28 -16.50 -7.17
CA SER A 294 -1.57 -16.92 -7.75
C SER A 294 -2.19 -15.84 -8.66
N ASP A 295 -1.77 -14.58 -8.50
CA ASP A 295 -2.26 -13.41 -9.25
C ASP A 295 -1.26 -12.84 -10.27
N VAL A 296 -0.06 -13.42 -10.41
CA VAL A 296 0.99 -12.91 -11.30
C VAL A 296 1.27 -13.96 -12.37
N ARG A 297 1.08 -13.59 -13.66
CA ARG A 297 1.45 -14.45 -14.79
C ARG A 297 2.89 -14.95 -14.59
N ARG A 298 3.08 -16.27 -14.66
CA ARG A 298 4.31 -17.05 -14.41
C ARG A 298 5.48 -16.76 -15.37
N ASP A 299 5.55 -15.58 -15.98
CA ASP A 299 6.44 -15.38 -17.12
C ASP A 299 7.87 -14.96 -16.74
N GLU A 300 8.19 -14.71 -15.47
CA GLU A 300 9.54 -14.29 -15.07
C GLU A 300 10.01 -14.99 -13.78
N ASP A 301 10.77 -16.08 -13.95
CA ASP A 301 11.54 -16.71 -12.88
C ASP A 301 12.45 -15.65 -12.22
N GLY A 302 12.25 -15.39 -10.92
CA GLY A 302 13.10 -14.49 -10.14
C GLY A 302 12.53 -13.10 -9.86
N THR A 303 11.23 -12.85 -10.03
CA THR A 303 10.59 -11.60 -9.57
C THR A 303 9.77 -11.82 -8.30
N ARG A 304 9.94 -10.96 -7.29
CA ARG A 304 9.14 -10.94 -6.05
C ARG A 304 8.30 -9.67 -6.01
N VAL A 305 7.03 -9.82 -5.64
CA VAL A 305 6.06 -8.71 -5.59
C VAL A 305 5.65 -8.48 -4.14
N PHE A 306 5.71 -7.23 -3.69
CA PHE A 306 5.29 -6.80 -2.37
C PHE A 306 4.18 -5.76 -2.50
N ARG A 307 3.29 -5.72 -1.52
CA ARG A 307 2.23 -4.71 -1.40
C ARG A 307 2.27 -4.11 0.00
N SER A 308 2.20 -2.79 0.09
CA SER A 308 2.05 -2.11 1.37
C SER A 308 0.73 -2.49 2.03
N ALA A 309 0.69 -2.37 3.36
CA ALA A 309 -0.55 -2.26 4.10
C ALA A 309 -1.41 -1.17 3.46
N MET A 310 -2.71 -1.44 3.34
CA MET A 310 -3.67 -0.47 2.84
C MET A 310 -3.72 0.75 3.78
N ALA A 311 -3.51 1.95 3.25
CA ALA A 311 -3.62 3.19 4.01
C ALA A 311 -4.84 3.97 3.52
N MET A 312 -5.73 4.36 4.43
CA MET A 312 -6.96 5.07 4.08
C MET A 312 -7.06 6.38 4.85
N LEU A 313 -7.07 7.46 4.10
CA LEU A 313 -7.22 8.80 4.61
C LEU A 313 -8.69 9.19 4.55
N TYR A 314 -9.29 9.29 5.72
CA TYR A 314 -10.64 9.80 5.90
C TYR A 314 -10.64 11.32 6.00
N ILE A 315 -11.61 11.95 5.32
CA ILE A 315 -11.68 13.39 5.13
C ILE A 315 -13.13 13.83 5.36
N GLY A 316 -13.41 14.46 6.50
CA GLY A 316 -14.78 14.88 6.83
C GLY A 316 -15.32 16.03 5.98
N HIS A 317 -14.43 16.88 5.44
CA HIS A 317 -14.81 18.05 4.64
C HIS A 317 -14.03 18.12 3.31
N PRO A 318 -14.32 17.24 2.33
CA PRO A 318 -13.61 17.14 1.06
C PRO A 318 -13.93 18.27 0.08
N GLY A 319 -14.77 19.24 0.45
CA GLY A 319 -15.28 20.31 -0.43
C GLY A 319 -14.20 21.07 -1.21
N ASP A 320 -13.02 21.24 -0.63
CA ASP A 320 -11.90 21.92 -1.27
C ASP A 320 -11.07 21.01 -2.19
N LEU A 321 -11.04 19.69 -1.93
CA LEU A 321 -10.38 18.72 -2.83
C LEU A 321 -11.07 18.66 -4.21
N PHE A 322 -12.38 18.94 -4.27
CA PHE A 322 -13.10 19.03 -5.55
C PHE A 322 -12.69 20.22 -6.41
N LYS A 323 -11.99 21.22 -5.84
CA LYS A 323 -11.51 22.41 -6.55
C LYS A 323 -10.07 22.27 -7.01
N GLU A 324 -9.34 21.31 -6.45
CA GLU A 324 -7.94 21.09 -6.82
C GLU A 324 -7.88 20.40 -8.18
N GLU A 325 -7.03 20.91 -9.07
CA GLU A 325 -6.80 20.32 -10.39
C GLU A 325 -5.82 19.14 -10.30
N LEU A 326 -4.91 19.17 -9.33
CA LEU A 326 -3.83 18.21 -9.18
C LEU A 326 -3.49 18.02 -7.69
N LEU A 327 -3.30 16.77 -7.30
CA LEU A 327 -2.70 16.39 -6.02
C LEU A 327 -1.40 15.65 -6.33
N GLU A 328 -0.28 16.15 -5.79
CA GLU A 328 1.01 15.46 -5.88
C GLU A 328 1.19 14.58 -4.65
N ILE A 329 1.63 13.34 -4.87
CA ILE A 329 1.89 12.35 -3.84
C ILE A 329 3.32 11.88 -3.99
N ASP A 330 4.07 11.90 -2.90
CA ASP A 330 5.43 11.36 -2.86
C ASP A 330 5.43 10.11 -1.97
N ALA A 331 6.17 9.09 -2.37
CA ALA A 331 6.43 7.92 -1.53
C ALA A 331 7.89 7.48 -1.64
N VAL A 332 8.47 7.11 -0.49
CA VAL A 332 9.82 6.55 -0.40
C VAL A 332 9.73 5.16 0.20
N VAL A 333 10.11 4.16 -0.59
CA VAL A 333 10.22 2.77 -0.14
C VAL A 333 11.70 2.46 0.12
N GLU A 334 12.01 1.93 1.29
CA GLU A 334 13.33 1.40 1.60
C GLU A 334 13.31 -0.13 1.63
N ILE A 335 14.36 -0.73 1.08
CA ILE A 335 14.55 -2.18 1.01
C ILE A 335 15.92 -2.48 1.62
N PRO A 336 15.97 -2.73 2.95
CA PRO A 336 17.22 -3.05 3.63
C PRO A 336 17.78 -4.40 3.18
N GLY A 337 19.10 -4.50 3.19
CA GLY A 337 19.86 -5.70 2.84
C GLY A 337 19.91 -6.02 1.35
N TYR A 338 19.48 -5.13 0.45
CA TYR A 338 19.31 -5.43 -0.98
C TYR A 338 19.71 -4.26 -1.87
N LEU A 339 20.43 -4.56 -2.96
CA LEU A 339 20.76 -3.64 -4.06
C LEU A 339 20.17 -4.18 -5.36
N MET A 340 19.36 -3.36 -6.04
CA MET A 340 18.63 -3.75 -7.24
C MET A 340 19.53 -3.98 -8.46
N SER A 341 20.68 -3.32 -8.50
CA SER A 341 21.72 -3.61 -9.49
C SER A 341 22.25 -5.05 -9.39
N GLY A 342 22.11 -5.68 -8.21
CA GLY A 342 22.71 -6.97 -7.87
C GLY A 342 24.15 -6.84 -7.35
N LEU A 343 24.62 -5.62 -7.11
CA LEU A 343 25.92 -5.31 -6.52
C LEU A 343 26.06 -5.98 -5.14
N GLU A 344 27.19 -6.63 -4.91
CA GLU A 344 27.51 -7.23 -3.62
C GLU A 344 28.77 -6.58 -3.05
N ALA A 345 28.74 -6.17 -1.78
CA ALA A 345 29.87 -5.51 -1.13
C ALA A 345 30.33 -6.31 0.11
N ARG A 346 31.66 -6.44 0.26
CA ARG A 346 32.28 -7.11 1.41
C ARG A 346 33.44 -6.28 1.94
N LEU A 347 33.49 -6.13 3.25
CA LEU A 347 34.49 -5.30 3.92
C LEU A 347 35.68 -6.12 4.43
N TYR A 348 36.89 -5.63 4.14
CA TYR A 348 38.16 -6.18 4.60
C TYR A 348 38.99 -5.08 5.27
N GLY A 349 39.69 -5.41 6.35
CA GLY A 349 40.58 -4.48 7.05
C GLY A 349 41.92 -4.30 6.33
N ALA A 350 42.77 -3.39 6.81
CA ALA A 350 44.10 -3.11 6.25
C ALA A 350 45.03 -4.34 6.19
N THR A 351 44.77 -5.36 7.01
CA THR A 351 45.53 -6.63 7.03
C THR A 351 45.03 -7.65 6.00
N GLY A 352 43.94 -7.38 5.29
CA GLY A 352 43.32 -8.28 4.32
C GLY A 352 42.36 -9.30 4.92
N HIS A 353 42.13 -9.29 6.24
CA HIS A 353 41.10 -10.12 6.87
C HIS A 353 39.72 -9.51 6.71
N ARG A 354 38.71 -10.37 6.51
CA ARG A 354 37.31 -9.97 6.46
C ARG A 354 36.88 -9.43 7.82
N LEU A 355 36.26 -8.26 7.84
CA LEU A 355 35.73 -7.68 9.08
C LEU A 355 34.38 -8.33 9.44
N PRO A 356 34.04 -8.44 10.73
CA PRO A 356 32.74 -8.98 11.15
C PRO A 356 31.58 -8.08 10.70
N ASP A 357 31.74 -6.77 10.86
CA ASP A 357 30.77 -5.77 10.43
C ASP A 357 30.86 -5.63 8.91
N GLN A 358 29.81 -6.05 8.22
CA GLN A 358 29.69 -5.98 6.76
C GLN A 358 28.95 -4.70 6.35
N PRO A 359 29.11 -4.24 5.09
CA PRO A 359 28.42 -3.05 4.61
C PRO A 359 26.90 -3.19 4.71
N GLU A 360 26.23 -2.11 5.11
CA GLU A 360 24.79 -2.00 5.07
C GLU A 360 24.35 -1.70 3.64
N LEU A 361 23.51 -2.56 3.08
CA LEU A 361 23.03 -2.45 1.69
C LEU A 361 21.59 -1.95 1.71
N THR A 362 21.26 -0.91 0.96
CA THR A 362 19.87 -0.40 0.91
C THR A 362 19.49 0.06 -0.49
N THR A 363 18.33 -0.37 -0.97
CA THR A 363 17.68 0.24 -2.14
C THR A 363 16.58 1.19 -1.67
N LYS A 364 16.55 2.40 -2.20
CA LYS A 364 15.49 3.38 -2.04
C LYS A 364 14.74 3.55 -3.36
N LEU A 365 13.43 3.39 -3.32
CA LEU A 365 12.56 3.67 -4.45
C LEU A 365 11.79 4.93 -4.13
N ARG A 366 11.97 5.96 -4.95
CA ARG A 366 11.21 7.20 -4.88
C ARG A 366 10.10 7.14 -5.91
N LEU A 367 8.90 7.49 -5.50
CA LEU A 367 7.76 7.58 -6.39
C LEU A 367 7.18 8.98 -6.27
N HIS A 368 7.07 9.67 -7.40
CA HIS A 368 6.37 10.94 -7.51
C HIS A 368 5.12 10.74 -8.38
N ALA A 369 3.94 10.78 -7.77
CA ALA A 369 2.68 10.54 -8.42
C ALA A 369 1.84 11.81 -8.53
N LYS A 370 1.31 12.05 -9.74
CA LYS A 370 0.37 13.12 -10.04
C LYS A 370 -1.03 12.53 -10.12
N VAL A 371 -1.94 13.02 -9.30
CA VAL A 371 -3.31 12.52 -9.22
C VAL A 371 -4.27 13.64 -9.57
N TYR A 372 -5.09 13.43 -10.59
CA TYR A 372 -6.12 14.39 -10.99
C TYR A 372 -7.41 14.11 -10.23
N PRO A 373 -7.85 14.98 -9.29
CA PRO A 373 -9.05 14.75 -8.50
C PRO A 373 -10.27 14.44 -9.37
N SER A 374 -10.46 15.18 -10.48
CA SER A 374 -11.55 14.95 -11.43
C SER A 374 -11.64 13.50 -11.91
N ASP A 375 -10.50 12.90 -12.21
CA ASP A 375 -10.40 11.56 -12.80
C ASP A 375 -10.62 10.49 -11.74
N ILE A 376 -9.99 10.63 -10.57
CA ILE A 376 -10.21 9.70 -9.46
C ILE A 376 -11.66 9.78 -8.94
N PHE A 377 -12.30 10.95 -9.01
CA PHE A 377 -13.73 11.12 -8.71
C PHE A 377 -14.62 10.55 -9.81
N ALA A 378 -14.23 10.64 -11.08
CA ALA A 378 -14.94 9.99 -12.17
C ALA A 378 -14.81 8.45 -12.09
N MET A 379 -13.72 7.93 -11.54
CA MET A 379 -13.52 6.51 -11.23
C MET A 379 -14.18 6.06 -9.91
N ARG A 380 -14.83 6.97 -9.18
CA ARG A 380 -15.53 6.67 -7.93
C ARG A 380 -16.60 5.59 -8.15
N ARG A 381 -16.67 4.65 -7.21
CA ARG A 381 -17.76 3.68 -7.14
C ARG A 381 -19.01 4.38 -6.63
N PHE A 382 -20.08 4.33 -7.41
CA PHE A 382 -21.37 4.87 -7.00
C PHE A 382 -22.21 3.78 -6.38
N SER A 383 -22.75 4.04 -5.19
CA SER A 383 -23.57 3.08 -4.44
C SER A 383 -24.99 3.59 -4.14
N PRO A 384 -25.83 3.85 -5.16
CA PRO A 384 -27.20 4.31 -4.97
C PRO A 384 -28.04 3.28 -4.20
N TYR A 385 -28.85 3.78 -3.28
CA TYR A 385 -29.81 3.02 -2.51
C TYR A 385 -31.23 3.32 -2.97
N GLN A 386 -32.05 2.29 -3.15
CA GLN A 386 -33.49 2.41 -3.41
C GLN A 386 -34.26 1.46 -2.50
N GLN A 387 -35.44 1.91 -2.07
CA GLN A 387 -36.35 1.08 -1.30
C GLN A 387 -37.73 1.04 -1.98
N PHE A 388 -38.27 -0.16 -2.09
CA PHE A 388 -39.58 -0.44 -2.63
C PHE A 388 -40.44 -1.06 -1.52
N VAL A 389 -41.69 -0.61 -1.43
CA VAL A 389 -42.67 -1.20 -0.52
C VAL A 389 -43.85 -1.64 -1.39
N PHE A 390 -44.24 -2.90 -1.21
CA PHE A 390 -45.37 -3.50 -1.88
C PHE A 390 -46.35 -4.01 -0.85
N ASP A 391 -47.53 -3.39 -0.81
CA ASP A 391 -48.62 -3.80 0.06
C ASP A 391 -49.44 -4.91 -0.62
N ASP A 392 -50.12 -5.72 0.19
CA ASP A 392 -50.91 -6.88 -0.24
C ASP A 392 -50.14 -7.95 -1.01
N ILE A 393 -48.85 -8.13 -0.69
CA ILE A 393 -48.01 -9.20 -1.24
C ILE A 393 -47.53 -10.10 -0.11
N MET A 394 -47.87 -11.38 -0.21
CA MET A 394 -47.40 -12.39 0.73
C MET A 394 -45.88 -12.61 0.57
N PRO A 395 -45.09 -12.48 1.65
CA PRO A 395 -43.67 -12.78 1.59
C PRO A 395 -43.44 -14.29 1.69
N ASP A 396 -43.21 -14.91 0.53
CA ASP A 396 -42.93 -16.33 0.37
C ASP A 396 -41.79 -16.57 -0.62
N GLU A 397 -41.32 -17.82 -0.71
CA GLU A 397 -40.26 -18.21 -1.65
C GLU A 397 -40.63 -18.01 -3.12
N MET A 398 -41.92 -18.06 -3.46
CA MET A 398 -42.39 -17.81 -4.83
C MET A 398 -42.11 -16.36 -5.24
N ARG A 399 -42.31 -15.38 -4.34
CA ARG A 399 -41.97 -13.98 -4.58
C ARG A 399 -40.47 -13.73 -4.68
N ILE A 400 -39.67 -14.46 -3.93
CA ILE A 400 -38.22 -14.42 -4.09
C ILE A 400 -37.80 -14.98 -5.44
N ASN A 401 -38.42 -16.07 -5.90
CA ASN A 401 -38.18 -16.62 -7.23
C ASN A 401 -38.65 -15.67 -8.36
N ASP A 402 -39.74 -14.93 -8.16
CA ASP A 402 -40.16 -13.88 -9.09
C ASP A 402 -39.09 -12.79 -9.21
N LEU A 403 -38.54 -12.34 -8.08
CA LEU A 403 -37.44 -11.37 -8.04
C LEU A 403 -36.18 -11.90 -8.76
N VAL A 404 -35.77 -13.13 -8.46
CA VAL A 404 -34.63 -13.80 -9.15
C VAL A 404 -34.88 -13.87 -10.66
N THR A 405 -36.12 -14.15 -11.07
CA THR A 405 -36.48 -14.22 -12.50
C THR A 405 -36.38 -12.85 -13.16
N VAL A 406 -36.87 -11.78 -12.51
CA VAL A 406 -36.74 -10.41 -13.02
C VAL A 406 -35.27 -10.02 -13.18
N LEU A 407 -34.43 -10.34 -12.20
CA LEU A 407 -32.98 -10.08 -12.26
C LEU A 407 -32.31 -10.86 -13.39
N ARG A 408 -32.63 -12.16 -13.56
CA ARG A 408 -32.12 -12.98 -14.67
C ARG A 408 -32.57 -12.46 -16.03
N ASN A 409 -33.82 -12.00 -16.17
CA ASN A 409 -34.31 -11.35 -17.39
C ASN A 409 -33.54 -10.05 -17.69
N ALA A 410 -33.14 -9.32 -16.66
CA ALA A 410 -32.22 -8.19 -16.75
C ALA A 410 -30.74 -8.59 -16.96
N LYS A 411 -30.49 -9.88 -17.26
CA LYS A 411 -29.18 -10.49 -17.55
C LYS A 411 -28.22 -10.54 -16.35
N PHE A 412 -28.73 -10.54 -15.13
CA PHE A 412 -27.91 -10.77 -13.95
C PHE A 412 -27.68 -12.26 -13.69
N SER A 413 -26.46 -12.59 -13.27
CA SER A 413 -26.19 -13.80 -12.50
C SER A 413 -26.58 -13.55 -11.04
N VAL A 414 -27.38 -14.42 -10.44
CA VAL A 414 -27.90 -14.25 -9.09
C VAL A 414 -27.43 -15.40 -8.21
N ASP A 415 -26.76 -15.08 -7.12
CA ASP A 415 -26.31 -16.05 -6.12
C ASP A 415 -27.52 -16.69 -5.42
N LYS A 416 -27.33 -17.85 -4.79
CA LYS A 416 -28.42 -18.52 -4.07
C LYS A 416 -28.92 -17.61 -2.93
N PRO A 417 -30.24 -17.31 -2.85
CA PRO A 417 -30.79 -16.47 -1.80
C PRO A 417 -30.48 -17.04 -0.41
N GLN A 418 -29.99 -16.19 0.49
CA GLN A 418 -29.80 -16.53 1.89
C GLN A 418 -31.05 -16.12 2.66
N ALA A 419 -31.73 -17.10 3.29
CA ALA A 419 -32.93 -16.87 4.07
C ALA A 419 -32.62 -16.98 5.57
N GLU A 420 -33.09 -16.02 6.36
CA GLU A 420 -33.20 -16.17 7.82
C GLU A 420 -34.65 -16.56 8.14
N PRO A 421 -34.88 -17.76 8.72
CA PRO A 421 -36.23 -18.24 9.00
C PRO A 421 -36.81 -17.50 10.21
N ASP A 422 -37.64 -16.50 9.95
CA ASP A 422 -38.61 -15.93 10.91
C ASP A 422 -40.01 -16.09 10.31
N ALA A 423 -40.93 -16.71 11.06
CA ALA A 423 -42.29 -16.99 10.61
C ALA A 423 -43.14 -15.71 10.45
N VAL A 424 -42.82 -14.65 11.19
CA VAL A 424 -43.58 -13.39 11.22
C VAL A 424 -42.94 -12.34 10.32
N HIS A 425 -41.59 -12.30 10.30
CA HIS A 425 -40.79 -11.36 9.52
C HIS A 425 -39.74 -12.05 8.66
N PRO A 426 -40.13 -12.85 7.65
CA PRO A 426 -39.16 -13.58 6.87
C PRO A 426 -38.25 -12.60 6.11
N THR A 427 -36.94 -12.87 6.14
CA THR A 427 -35.93 -12.02 5.52
C THR A 427 -35.04 -12.80 4.58
N TRP A 428 -34.74 -12.20 3.43
CA TRP A 428 -33.83 -12.74 2.44
C TRP A 428 -32.77 -11.73 2.03
N LEU A 429 -31.57 -12.22 1.73
CA LEU A 429 -30.50 -11.46 1.11
C LEU A 429 -30.11 -12.12 -0.21
N LEU A 430 -30.03 -11.30 -1.25
CA LEU A 430 -29.63 -11.71 -2.59
C LEU A 430 -28.47 -10.85 -3.06
N LYS A 431 -27.58 -11.47 -3.83
CA LYS A 431 -26.48 -10.81 -4.52
C LYS A 431 -26.60 -11.11 -6.01
N ALA A 432 -26.55 -10.08 -6.84
CA ALA A 432 -26.70 -10.19 -8.28
C ALA A 432 -25.60 -9.42 -9.00
N ARG A 433 -24.99 -10.02 -10.02
CA ARG A 433 -23.87 -9.43 -10.78
C ARG A 433 -24.11 -9.50 -12.29
N ARG A 434 -23.66 -8.48 -13.01
CA ARG A 434 -23.69 -8.41 -14.48
C ARG A 434 -22.52 -7.60 -15.01
N SER A 435 -21.90 -8.04 -16.09
CA SER A 435 -20.92 -7.23 -16.84
C SER A 435 -21.58 -6.02 -17.50
N GLN A 436 -21.01 -4.84 -17.34
CA GLN A 436 -21.44 -3.59 -17.97
C GLN A 436 -20.23 -2.93 -18.65
N GLY A 437 -20.00 -3.25 -19.92
CA GLY A 437 -18.78 -2.81 -20.62
C GLY A 437 -17.54 -3.43 -19.98
N PRO A 438 -16.51 -2.64 -19.62
CA PRO A 438 -15.32 -3.14 -18.91
C PRO A 438 -15.55 -3.35 -17.40
N ASP A 439 -16.65 -2.84 -16.86
CA ASP A 439 -16.91 -2.78 -15.42
C ASP A 439 -17.95 -3.84 -14.99
N GLU A 440 -18.01 -4.15 -13.70
CA GLU A 440 -19.01 -5.07 -13.13
C GLU A 440 -20.09 -4.29 -12.37
N LEU A 441 -21.35 -4.54 -12.70
CA LEU A 441 -22.52 -4.02 -12.01
C LEU A 441 -22.98 -5.05 -10.97
N GLU A 442 -22.95 -4.68 -9.70
CA GLU A 442 -23.38 -5.52 -8.59
C GLU A 442 -24.61 -4.90 -7.91
N LEU A 443 -25.60 -5.74 -7.56
CA LEU A 443 -26.75 -5.37 -6.75
C LEU A 443 -26.78 -6.26 -5.50
N VAL A 444 -26.90 -5.62 -4.33
CA VAL A 444 -27.18 -6.27 -3.05
C VAL A 444 -28.62 -5.95 -2.67
N ILE A 445 -29.44 -6.99 -2.50
CA ILE A 445 -30.88 -6.86 -2.34
C ILE A 445 -31.32 -7.53 -1.05
N ALA A 446 -31.88 -6.73 -0.14
CA ALA A 446 -32.54 -7.20 1.06
C ALA A 446 -34.06 -7.23 0.85
N VAL A 447 -34.69 -8.35 1.16
CA VAL A 447 -36.13 -8.51 1.09
C VAL A 447 -36.66 -8.81 2.48
N GLU A 448 -37.62 -8.03 2.93
CA GLU A 448 -38.24 -8.14 4.25
C GLU A 448 -39.74 -8.34 4.06
N GLY A 449 -40.25 -9.42 4.62
CA GLY A 449 -41.66 -9.70 4.68
C GLY A 449 -42.29 -9.28 5.99
N ARG A 450 -43.55 -8.88 5.94
CA ARG A 450 -44.44 -8.85 7.11
C ARG A 450 -45.74 -9.53 6.73
N ARG A 451 -46.12 -10.58 7.46
CA ARG A 451 -47.44 -11.21 7.31
C ARG A 451 -48.46 -10.46 8.17
N ILE A 452 -49.64 -10.21 7.62
CA ILE A 452 -50.76 -9.52 8.27
C ILE A 452 -52.02 -10.35 8.03
N ASP A 453 -52.57 -10.91 9.11
CA ASP A 453 -53.86 -11.58 9.06
C ASP A 453 -54.97 -10.54 9.17
N LEU A 454 -55.75 -10.38 8.10
CA LEU A 454 -56.91 -9.48 8.08
C LEU A 454 -58.19 -10.32 8.16
N ASP A 455 -59.01 -10.04 9.17
CA ASP A 455 -60.37 -10.54 9.23
C ASP A 455 -61.22 -9.77 8.22
N ARG A 456 -61.81 -10.49 7.26
CA ARG A 456 -62.68 -9.95 6.23
C ARG A 456 -64.12 -10.36 6.51
N GLU A 457 -65.01 -9.39 6.68
CA GLU A 457 -66.46 -9.62 6.58
C GLU A 457 -66.91 -9.27 5.16
N GLN A 458 -67.37 -10.26 4.41
CA GLN A 458 -68.00 -10.03 3.10
C GLN A 458 -69.51 -10.19 3.25
N ILE A 459 -70.25 -9.13 2.90
CA ILE A 459 -71.71 -9.13 2.92
C ILE A 459 -72.17 -9.58 1.54
N LEU A 460 -72.77 -10.78 1.46
CA LEU A 460 -73.42 -11.30 0.26
C LEU A 460 -74.93 -11.11 0.41
N GLY A 461 -75.50 -10.17 -0.36
CA GLY A 461 -76.94 -9.87 -0.35
C GLY A 461 -77.43 -9.31 1.00
N THR A 462 -78.74 -9.36 1.23
CA THR A 462 -79.41 -8.69 2.36
C THR A 462 -79.22 -9.35 3.72
N SER A 463 -78.52 -10.51 3.87
CA SER A 463 -78.47 -11.17 5.20
C SER A 463 -77.29 -12.10 5.52
N VAL A 464 -76.37 -12.42 4.60
CA VAL A 464 -75.29 -13.38 4.91
C VAL A 464 -73.94 -12.68 5.04
N LYS A 465 -73.42 -12.64 6.28
CA LYS A 465 -72.04 -12.22 6.58
C LYS A 465 -71.14 -13.45 6.59
N ILE A 466 -70.26 -13.57 5.61
CA ILE A 466 -69.19 -14.58 5.64
C ILE A 466 -67.97 -13.92 6.28
N LYS A 467 -67.54 -14.46 7.42
CA LYS A 467 -66.24 -14.14 8.04
C LYS A 467 -65.18 -15.03 7.40
N GLY A 468 -64.25 -14.44 6.68
CA GLY A 468 -63.08 -15.13 6.14
C GLY A 468 -61.81 -14.48 6.67
N ARG A 469 -60.77 -15.28 6.93
CA ARG A 469 -59.42 -14.77 7.12
C ARG A 469 -58.78 -14.59 5.75
N LYS A 470 -58.31 -13.37 5.45
CA LYS A 470 -57.46 -13.12 4.29
C LYS A 470 -56.05 -12.90 4.81
N GLU A 471 -55.17 -13.84 4.51
CA GLU A 471 -53.73 -13.62 4.69
C GLU A 471 -53.31 -12.54 3.69
N SER A 472 -52.85 -11.41 4.22
CA SER A 472 -52.21 -10.35 3.44
C SER A 472 -50.77 -10.19 3.95
N GLY A 473 -49.97 -9.48 3.18
CA GLY A 473 -48.59 -9.23 3.56
C GLY A 473 -48.09 -7.92 3.00
N GLN A 474 -46.99 -7.46 3.56
CA GLN A 474 -46.19 -6.37 3.03
C GLN A 474 -44.82 -6.92 2.69
N LEU A 475 -44.35 -6.62 1.48
CA LEU A 475 -43.01 -6.95 1.03
C LEU A 475 -42.23 -5.65 0.86
N LYS A 476 -41.15 -5.51 1.62
CA LYS A 476 -40.22 -4.40 1.50
C LYS A 476 -38.93 -4.91 0.86
N ILE A 477 -38.54 -4.30 -0.25
CA ILE A 477 -37.32 -4.65 -0.98
C ILE A 477 -36.39 -3.44 -0.92
N SER A 478 -35.19 -3.63 -0.39
CA SER A 478 -34.14 -2.63 -0.32
C SER A 478 -33.00 -3.04 -1.25
N VAL A 479 -32.64 -2.19 -2.19
CA VAL A 479 -31.64 -2.46 -3.24
C VAL A 479 -30.51 -1.45 -3.10
N LEU A 480 -29.29 -1.96 -2.97
CA LEU A 480 -28.08 -1.17 -3.15
C LEU A 480 -27.42 -1.60 -4.45
N GLY A 481 -27.18 -0.63 -5.33
CA GLY A 481 -26.37 -0.87 -6.52
C GLY A 481 -24.91 -0.54 -6.26
N ASN A 482 -24.01 -1.12 -7.07
CA ASN A 482 -22.61 -0.75 -7.14
C ASN A 482 -22.17 -0.80 -8.61
N LEU A 483 -21.66 0.32 -9.11
CA LEU A 483 -21.10 0.43 -10.46
C LEU A 483 -20.02 1.50 -10.48
N GLU A 484 -18.90 1.20 -11.14
CA GLU A 484 -17.83 2.16 -11.40
C GLU A 484 -18.25 3.11 -12.53
N ARG A 485 -17.87 4.38 -12.44
CA ARG A 485 -17.94 5.41 -13.50
C ARG A 485 -19.33 5.91 -13.93
N ASP A 486 -20.39 5.09 -13.94
CA ASP A 486 -21.70 5.49 -14.50
C ASP A 486 -22.90 5.30 -13.54
N HIS A 487 -23.12 6.29 -12.68
CA HIS A 487 -24.28 6.31 -11.78
C HIS A 487 -25.63 6.39 -12.51
N LYS A 488 -25.67 6.98 -13.72
CA LYS A 488 -26.93 7.16 -14.47
C LYS A 488 -27.41 5.82 -14.99
N GLU A 489 -26.49 5.01 -15.52
CA GLU A 489 -26.78 3.67 -15.96
C GLU A 489 -27.25 2.78 -14.81
N LEU A 490 -26.56 2.82 -13.67
CA LEU A 490 -26.97 2.05 -12.49
C LEU A 490 -28.38 2.43 -12.02
N THR A 491 -28.66 3.73 -11.93
CA THR A 491 -30.00 4.22 -11.55
C THR A 491 -31.06 3.80 -12.56
N ARG A 492 -30.76 3.83 -13.87
CA ARG A 492 -31.65 3.38 -14.94
C ARG A 492 -31.98 1.89 -14.79
N VAL A 493 -30.98 1.05 -14.50
CA VAL A 493 -31.14 -0.39 -14.29
C VAL A 493 -31.99 -0.66 -13.06
N MET A 494 -31.71 -0.01 -11.92
CA MET A 494 -32.50 -0.17 -10.70
C MET A 494 -33.98 0.25 -10.92
N ASN A 495 -34.22 1.37 -11.60
CA ASN A 495 -35.57 1.82 -11.95
C ASN A 495 -36.29 0.87 -12.93
N ALA A 496 -35.56 0.20 -13.83
CA ALA A 496 -36.13 -0.82 -14.71
C ALA A 496 -36.53 -2.07 -13.92
N VAL A 497 -35.66 -2.57 -13.04
CA VAL A 497 -35.98 -3.68 -12.12
C VAL A 497 -37.20 -3.35 -11.26
N GLN A 498 -37.29 -2.13 -10.73
CA GLN A 498 -38.45 -1.67 -9.97
C GLN A 498 -39.75 -1.74 -10.77
N ARG A 499 -39.74 -1.28 -12.03
CA ARG A 499 -40.92 -1.29 -12.91
C ARG A 499 -41.37 -2.71 -13.21
N GLU A 500 -40.45 -3.59 -13.59
CA GLU A 500 -40.75 -5.00 -13.86
C GLU A 500 -41.33 -5.72 -12.63
N LEU A 501 -40.80 -5.46 -11.44
CA LEU A 501 -41.36 -6.00 -10.19
C LEU A 501 -42.77 -5.47 -9.93
N ARG A 502 -43.02 -4.18 -10.13
CA ARG A 502 -44.36 -3.58 -9.98
C ARG A 502 -45.36 -4.21 -10.94
N ASP A 503 -44.99 -4.39 -12.20
CA ASP A 503 -45.90 -4.96 -13.19
C ASP A 503 -46.21 -6.41 -12.86
N ARG A 504 -45.19 -7.22 -12.55
CA ARG A 504 -45.36 -8.62 -12.18
C ARG A 504 -46.22 -8.80 -10.93
N PHE A 505 -46.02 -7.98 -9.91
CA PHE A 505 -46.82 -8.04 -8.68
C PHE A 505 -48.24 -7.50 -8.84
N ARG A 506 -48.47 -6.53 -9.74
CA ARG A 506 -49.83 -6.07 -10.09
C ARG A 506 -50.66 -7.19 -10.75
N PHE A 507 -50.06 -7.97 -11.65
CA PHE A 507 -50.77 -9.10 -12.28
C PHE A 507 -51.25 -10.12 -11.25
N HIS A 508 -50.48 -10.36 -10.18
CA HIS A 508 -50.89 -11.27 -9.12
C HIS A 508 -52.03 -10.73 -8.24
N GLN A 509 -52.10 -9.42 -8.03
CA GLN A 509 -53.22 -8.79 -7.31
C GLN A 509 -54.54 -8.83 -8.11
N LEU A 510 -54.45 -8.80 -9.44
CA LEU A 510 -55.60 -8.88 -10.34
C LEU A 510 -56.06 -10.31 -10.61
N SER A 511 -55.14 -11.27 -10.67
CA SER A 511 -55.46 -12.68 -10.94
C SER A 511 -55.98 -13.46 -9.72
N GLY A 512 -55.96 -12.85 -8.53
CA GLY A 512 -56.52 -13.39 -7.28
C GLY A 512 -57.84 -12.75 -6.83
N LYS A 513 -58.45 -11.91 -7.67
CA LYS A 513 -59.86 -11.52 -7.58
C LYS A 513 -60.67 -12.37 -8.54
#